data_AF-A0AAT9TQG8-F1
#
_entry.id   AF-A0AAT9TQG8-F1
#
_cell.length_a   1.000
_cell.length_b   1.000
_cell.length_c   1.000
_cell.angle_alpha   90.00
_cell.angle_beta   90.00
_cell.angle_gamma   90.00
#
_symmetry.space_group_name_H-M   'P 1'
#
loop_
_entity.id
_entity.type
_entity.pdbx_description
1 polymer ?
#
loop_
_entity_poly.entity_id
_entity_poly.type
_entity_poly.pdbx_seq_one_letter_code
_entity_poly.pdbx_strand_id
1 'polypeptide(L)'
;MGGKWKGLILFWLGEEERLRFGELRRTVAGISERMLTLQLRELEAAGLVHREVHEQVPPKVEYSLTDFGRSLVAALMPLGEWGEEHMERLEDLP
;
A
#
# COMPACT_ATOMS: atom_id res chain seq x y z
N MET A 1 2.51 7.74 -9.65
CA MET A 1 2.18 6.30 -9.51
C MET A 1 3.28 5.36 -10.03
N GLY A 2 4.49 5.83 -10.36
CA GLY A 2 5.58 4.93 -10.76
C GLY A 2 6.29 4.32 -9.54
N GLY A 3 6.49 3.00 -9.56
CA GLY A 3 7.32 2.30 -8.58
C GLY A 3 6.66 1.02 -8.04
N LYS A 4 7.46 -0.06 -7.94
CA LYS A 4 7.07 -1.41 -7.47
C LYS A 4 6.21 -1.42 -6.20
N TRP A 5 6.42 -0.46 -5.30
CA TRP A 5 5.92 -0.53 -3.93
C TRP A 5 4.57 0.14 -3.67
N LYS A 6 4.23 1.22 -4.39
CA LYS A 6 3.01 2.00 -4.07
C LYS A 6 1.74 1.19 -4.27
N GLY A 7 1.66 0.43 -5.36
CA GLY A 7 0.54 -0.48 -5.62
C GLY A 7 0.38 -1.51 -4.51
N LEU A 8 1.47 -2.18 -4.11
CA LEU A 8 1.46 -3.17 -3.04
C LEU A 8 1.05 -2.58 -1.69
N ILE A 9 1.55 -1.39 -1.33
CA ILE A 9 1.17 -0.72 -0.08
C ILE A 9 -0.33 -0.37 -0.07
N LEU A 10 -0.83 0.19 -1.17
CA LEU A 10 -2.24 0.56 -1.30
C LEU A 10 -3.16 -0.67 -1.29
N PHE A 11 -2.76 -1.76 -1.93
CA PHE A 11 -3.47 -3.03 -1.91
C PHE A 11 -3.63 -3.55 -0.48
N TRP A 12 -2.54 -3.69 0.27
CA TRP A 12 -2.61 -4.19 1.65
C TRP A 12 -3.38 -3.26 2.60
N LEU A 13 -3.35 -1.94 2.39
CA LEU A 13 -4.18 -1.00 3.14
C LEU A 13 -5.65 -0.99 2.70
N GLY A 14 -5.98 -1.61 1.55
CA GLY A 14 -7.34 -1.82 1.08
C GLY A 14 -7.97 -3.08 1.67
N GLU A 15 -7.17 -4.13 1.86
CA GLU A 15 -7.60 -5.39 2.48
C GLU A 15 -7.84 -5.27 3.98
N GLU A 16 -7.15 -4.34 4.66
CA GLU A 16 -7.18 -4.18 6.11
C GLU A 16 -7.64 -2.77 6.48
N GLU A 17 -8.42 -2.61 7.56
CA GLU A 17 -8.94 -1.29 7.96
C GLU A 17 -7.81 -0.33 8.36
N ARG A 18 -6.81 -0.82 9.10
CA ARG A 18 -5.63 -0.09 9.57
C ARG A 18 -4.45 -1.04 9.72
N LEU A 19 -3.24 -0.59 9.36
CA LEU A 19 -1.99 -1.33 9.56
C LEU A 19 -0.91 -0.48 10.21
N ARG A 20 -0.08 -1.09 11.07
CA ARG A 20 1.14 -0.49 11.61
C ARG A 20 2.30 -0.63 10.62
N PHE A 21 3.33 0.20 10.80
CA PHE A 21 4.55 0.14 9.97
C PHE A 21 5.18 -1.25 9.90
N GLY A 22 5.29 -1.95 11.04
CA GLY A 22 5.88 -3.29 11.10
C GLY A 22 5.04 -4.34 10.39
N GLU A 23 3.72 -4.18 10.34
CA GLU A 23 2.81 -5.06 9.61
C GLU A 23 2.97 -4.84 8.10
N LEU A 24 2.90 -3.58 7.65
CA LEU A 24 3.17 -3.21 6.25
C LEU A 24 4.53 -3.70 5.76
N ARG A 25 5.58 -3.58 6.57
CA ARG A 25 6.90 -4.08 6.20
C ARG A 25 6.93 -5.60 6.03
N ARG A 26 6.18 -6.34 6.85
CA ARG A 26 6.11 -7.81 6.75
C ARG A 26 5.26 -8.26 5.56
N THR A 27 4.16 -7.57 5.26
CA THR A 27 3.28 -7.92 4.14
C THR A 27 3.88 -7.52 2.79
N VAL A 28 4.54 -6.37 2.71
CA VAL A 28 5.22 -5.91 1.50
C VAL A 28 6.63 -6.52 1.42
N ALA A 29 6.69 -7.81 1.09
CA ALA A 29 7.94 -8.58 1.09
C ALA A 29 9.05 -7.92 0.24
N GLY A 30 10.25 -7.80 0.83
CA GLY A 30 11.44 -7.26 0.17
C GLY A 30 11.57 -5.73 0.19
N ILE A 31 10.62 -4.99 0.79
CA ILE A 31 10.78 -3.55 0.98
C ILE A 31 11.72 -3.24 2.15
N SER A 32 12.65 -2.30 1.96
CA SER A 32 13.48 -1.80 3.06
C SER A 32 12.70 -0.79 3.92
N GLU A 33 13.07 -0.66 5.19
CA GLU A 33 12.50 0.34 6.11
C GLU A 33 12.54 1.77 5.54
N ARG A 34 13.69 2.15 4.98
CA ARG A 34 13.91 3.45 4.36
C ARG A 34 12.95 3.66 3.18
N MET A 35 12.79 2.63 2.35
CA MET A 35 11.89 2.71 1.20
C MET A 35 10.43 2.78 1.64
N LEU A 36 9.98 1.94 2.57
CA LEU A 36 8.61 1.98 3.09
C LEU A 36 8.28 3.36 3.68
N THR A 37 9.21 3.92 4.47
CA THR A 37 9.06 5.27 5.03
C THR A 37 8.91 6.33 3.93
N LEU A 38 9.73 6.27 2.88
CA LEU A 38 9.64 7.20 1.75
C LEU A 38 8.28 7.07 1.04
N GLN A 39 7.87 5.84 0.73
CA GLN A 39 6.62 5.59 0.03
C GLN A 39 5.39 6.01 0.83
N LEU A 40 5.34 5.73 2.15
CA LEU A 40 4.24 6.16 3.01
C LEU A 40 4.15 7.68 3.09
N ARG A 41 5.28 8.39 3.20
CA ARG A 41 5.29 9.87 3.17
C ARG A 41 4.78 10.42 1.85
N GLU A 42 5.16 9.83 0.73
CA GLU A 42 4.68 10.25 -0.59
C GLU A 42 3.18 9.99 -0.77
N LEU A 43 2.68 8.85 -0.27
CA LEU A 43 1.26 8.50 -0.34
C LEU A 43 0.42 9.37 0.61
N GLU A 44 0.94 9.72 1.79
CA GLU A 44 0.34 10.66 2.72
C GLU A 44 0.28 12.07 2.11
N ALA A 45 1.38 12.56 1.53
CA ALA A 45 1.42 13.85 0.84
C ALA A 45 0.49 13.91 -0.39
N ALA A 46 0.26 12.79 -1.05
CA ALA A 46 -0.71 12.66 -2.15
C ALA A 46 -2.16 12.54 -1.68
N GLY A 47 -2.41 12.50 -0.35
CA GLY A 47 -3.75 12.36 0.22
C GLY A 47 -4.37 10.98 0.02
N LEU A 48 -3.58 9.94 -0.27
CA LEU A 48 -4.06 8.57 -0.48
C LEU A 48 -4.04 7.74 0.81
N VAL A 49 -3.10 8.04 1.70
CA VAL A 49 -2.92 7.33 2.97
C VAL A 49 -3.08 8.33 4.12
N HIS A 50 -3.87 7.97 5.12
CA HIS A 50 -3.96 8.66 6.40
C HIS A 50 -3.00 8.02 7.40
N ARG A 51 -2.21 8.84 8.08
CA ARG A 51 -1.32 8.45 9.17
C ARG A 51 -1.89 8.95 10.50
N GLU A 52 -2.19 8.03 11.40
CA GLU A 52 -2.75 8.34 12.71
C GLU A 52 -1.75 7.99 13.82
N VAL A 53 -1.55 8.92 14.76
CA VAL A 53 -0.71 8.71 15.95
C VAL A 53 -1.62 8.59 17.17
N HIS A 54 -1.57 7.45 17.82
CA HIS A 54 -2.31 7.17 19.05
C HIS A 54 -1.41 7.43 20.26
N GLU A 55 -1.79 8.41 21.08
CA GLU A 55 -1.10 8.80 22.31
C GLU A 55 -1.38 7.83 23.46
N GLN A 56 -1.04 6.56 23.25
CA GLN A 56 -1.08 5.51 24.27
C GLN A 56 0.35 5.11 24.68
N VAL A 57 0.48 4.31 25.75
CA VAL A 57 1.77 3.71 26.14
C VAL A 57 1.78 2.23 25.80
N PRO A 58 2.71 1.73 24.96
CA PRO A 58 3.66 2.50 24.14
C PRO A 58 2.95 3.22 22.97
N PRO A 59 3.50 4.34 22.44
CA PRO A 59 2.91 5.06 21.32
C PRO A 59 2.70 4.16 20.11
N LYS A 60 1.57 4.35 19.43
CA LYS A 60 1.18 3.53 18.28
C LYS A 60 0.94 4.43 17.07
N VAL A 61 1.43 4.01 15.91
CA VAL A 61 1.19 4.69 14.63
C VAL A 61 0.53 3.71 13.69
N GLU A 62 -0.57 4.14 13.08
CA GLU A 62 -1.34 3.38 12.10
C GLU A 62 -1.45 4.13 10.79
N TYR A 63 -1.61 3.35 9.73
CA TYR A 63 -1.83 3.81 8.37
C TYR A 63 -3.13 3.19 7.87
N SER A 64 -3.93 3.99 7.18
CA SER A 64 -5.17 3.56 6.54
C SER A 64 -5.34 4.29 5.21
N LEU A 65 -6.18 3.78 4.32
CA LEU A 65 -6.56 4.56 3.14
C LEU A 65 -7.45 5.75 3.55
N THR A 66 -7.26 6.87 2.87
CA THR A 66 -8.28 7.92 2.81
C THR A 66 -9.41 7.50 1.88
N ASP A 67 -10.50 8.26 1.82
CA ASP A 67 -11.57 7.99 0.85
C ASP A 67 -11.08 8.16 -0.60
N PHE A 68 -10.16 9.09 -0.84
CA PHE A 68 -9.49 9.22 -2.13
C PHE A 68 -8.62 7.99 -2.43
N GLY A 69 -7.85 7.50 -1.45
CA GLY A 69 -7.07 6.27 -1.55
C GLY A 69 -7.93 5.04 -1.86
N ARG A 70 -9.08 4.89 -1.19
CA ARG A 70 -10.06 3.82 -1.46
C ARG A 70 -10.59 3.90 -2.88
N SER A 71 -10.92 5.10 -3.35
CA SER A 71 -11.42 5.29 -4.72
C SER A 71 -10.39 4.85 -5.78
N LEU A 72 -9.10 5.10 -5.53
CA LEU A 72 -8.02 4.66 -6.40
C LEU A 72 -7.86 3.13 -6.38
N VAL A 73 -7.88 2.50 -5.20
CA VAL A 73 -7.78 1.04 -5.10
C VAL A 73 -8.93 0.37 -5.85
N ALA A 74 -10.15 0.86 -5.69
CA ALA A 74 -11.32 0.36 -6.44
C ALA A 74 -11.15 0.54 -7.97
N ALA A 75 -10.58 1.65 -8.42
CA ALA A 75 -10.32 1.88 -9.84
C ALA A 75 -9.20 0.98 -10.41
N LEU A 76 -8.27 0.52 -9.56
CA LEU A 76 -7.16 -0.35 -9.94
C LEU A 76 -7.51 -1.85 -9.85
N MET A 77 -8.55 -2.22 -9.11
CA MET A 77 -8.94 -3.62 -8.89
C MET A 77 -9.16 -4.40 -10.20
N PRO A 78 -9.88 -3.89 -11.22
CA PRO A 78 -10.05 -4.62 -12.48
C PRO A 78 -8.72 -4.83 -13.23
N LEU A 79 -7.76 -3.92 -13.06
CA LEU A 79 -6.43 -4.08 -13.65
C LEU A 79 -5.62 -5.16 -12.92
N GLY A 80 -5.80 -5.27 -11.61
CA GLY A 80 -5.22 -6.36 -10.80
C GLY A 80 -5.75 -7.72 -11.25
N GLU A 81 -7.08 -7.85 -11.34
CA GLU A 81 -7.77 -9.05 -11.83
C GLU A 81 -7.29 -9.46 -13.22
N TRP A 82 -7.23 -8.51 -14.15
CA TRP A 82 -6.68 -8.76 -15.49
C TRP A 82 -5.23 -9.26 -15.43
N GLY A 83 -4.41 -8.66 -14.56
CA GLY A 83 -3.01 -9.06 -14.38
C GLY A 83 -2.87 -10.49 -13.83
N GLU A 84 -3.73 -10.90 -12.92
CA GLU A 84 -3.78 -12.27 -12.38
C GLU A 84 -4.21 -13.28 -13.45
N GLU A 85 -5.26 -12.98 -14.21
CA GLU A 85 -5.74 -13.83 -15.31
C GLU A 85 -4.68 -14.04 -16.41
N HIS A 86 -3.77 -13.09 -16.58
CA HIS A 86 -2.77 -13.10 -17.65
C HIS A 86 -1.34 -13.30 -17.14
N MET A 87 -1.16 -13.72 -15.89
CA MET A 87 0.16 -13.79 -15.25
C MET A 87 1.14 -14.67 -16.03
N GLU A 88 0.72 -15.87 -16.42
CA GLU A 88 1.54 -16.78 -17.25
C GLU A 88 2.00 -16.11 -18.55
N ARG A 89 1.08 -15.42 -19.23
CA ARG A 89 1.39 -14.70 -20.47
C ARG A 89 2.35 -13.53 -20.25
N LEU A 90 2.28 -12.86 -19.09
CA LEU A 90 3.16 -11.74 -18.75
C LEU A 90 4.57 -12.23 -18.40
N GLU A 91 4.71 -13.40 -17.78
CA GLU A 91 6.00 -14.02 -17.47
C GLU A 91 6.73 -14.50 -18.73
N ASP A 92 5.99 -14.88 -19.77
CA ASP A 92 6.50 -15.29 -21.08
C ASP A 92 6.86 -14.11 -22.02
N LEU A 93 6.65 -12.85 -21.60
CA LEU A 93 7.06 -11.70 -22.39
C LEU A 93 8.60 -11.55 -22.38
N PRO A 94 9.21 -11.31 -23.56
CA PRO A 94 10.66 -11.22 -23.71
C PRO A 94 11.28 -9.97 -23.05
#